data_AF-A0A2M7TP60-F1
#
_entry.id   AF-A0A2M7TP60-F1
#
_cell.length_a   1.000
_cell.length_b   1.000
_cell.length_c   1.000
_cell.angle_alpha   90.00
_cell.angle_beta   90.00
_cell.angle_gamma   90.00
#
_symmetry.space_group_name_H-M   'P 1'
#
loop_
_entity.id
_entity.type
_entity.pdbx_description
1 polymer ?
#
loop_
_entity_poly.entity_id
_entity_poly.type
_entity_poly.pdbx_seq_one_letter_code
_entity_poly.pdbx_strand_id
1 'polypeptide(L)' 'ARSINNSFTIIFMLLASILLGGETIKWFAVALLIGTVSGTYSSPFVSVAILVTWDKLEKKLKRV' A
#
# COMPACT_ATOMS: atom_id res chain seq x y z
N ALA A 1 -5.32 12.72 2.73
CA ALA A 1 -5.87 12.25 4.01
C ALA A 1 -6.66 10.93 3.90
N ARG A 2 -7.53 10.72 2.89
CA ARG A 2 -8.32 9.46 2.78
C ARG A 2 -7.50 8.17 2.62
N SER A 3 -6.39 8.19 1.88
CA SER A 3 -5.53 7.00 1.67
C SER A 3 -4.78 6.57 2.94
N ILE A 4 -4.29 7.54 3.72
CA ILE A 4 -3.57 7.30 4.99
C ILE A 4 -4.47 6.59 6.01
N ASN A 5 -5.72 7.02 6.15
CA ASN A 5 -6.65 6.38 7.08
C ASN A 5 -6.96 4.93 6.67
N ASN A 6 -7.09 4.67 5.37
CA ASN A 6 -7.34 3.32 4.85
C ASN A 6 -6.14 2.39 5.09
N SER A 7 -4.91 2.89 4.93
CA SER A 7 -3.70 2.10 5.26
C SER A 7 -3.58 1.85 6.76
N PHE A 8 -3.95 2.82 7.60
CA PHE A 8 -3.87 2.69 9.06
C PHE A 8 -4.86 1.66 9.61
N THR A 9 -6.10 1.63 9.09
CA THR A 9 -7.10 0.62 9.47
C THR A 9 -6.70 -0.79 9.06
N ILE A 10 -6.04 -0.98 7.90
CA ILE A 10 -5.52 -2.29 7.47
C ILE A 10 -4.43 -2.79 8.41
N ILE A 11 -3.49 -1.91 8.80
CA ILE A 11 -2.43 -2.27 9.76
C ILE A 11 -3.03 -2.67 11.10
N PHE A 12 -4.01 -1.91 11.58
CA PHE A 12 -4.69 -2.18 12.86
C PHE A 12 -5.46 -3.51 12.83
N MET A 13 -6.16 -3.78 11.73
CA MET A 13 -6.87 -5.05 11.51
C MET A 13 -5.92 -6.25 11.50
N LEU A 14 -4.78 -6.15 10.80
CA LEU A 14 -3.77 -7.21 10.74
C LEU A 14 -3.13 -7.46 12.11
N LEU A 15 -2.85 -6.40 12.88
CA LEU A 15 -2.37 -6.52 14.26
C LEU A 15 -3.36 -7.26 15.15
N ALA A 16 -4.65 -6.90 15.09
CA ALA A 16 -5.70 -7.60 15.82
C ALA A 16 -5.81 -9.07 15.40
N SER A 17 -5.68 -9.37 14.11
CA SER A 17 -5.68 -10.75 13.58
C SER A 17 -4.49 -11.59 14.05
N ILE A 18 -3.32 -10.99 14.26
CA ILE A 18 -2.13 -11.71 14.76
C ILE A 18 -2.23 -11.96 16.27
N LEU A 19 -2.82 -11.02 17.02
CA LEU A 19 -2.97 -11.11 18.47
C LEU A 19 -4.14 -12.02 18.90
N LEU A 20 -5.25 -11.98 18.17
CA LEU A 20 -6.49 -12.69 18.50
C LEU A 20 -6.74 -13.93 17.63
N GLY A 21 -5.99 -14.11 16.54
CA GLY A 21 -6.14 -15.24 15.63
C GLY A 21 -5.46 -16.52 16.14
N GLY A 22 -6.05 -17.68 15.78
CA GLY A 22 -5.48 -18.99 16.06
C GLY A 22 -4.19 -19.29 15.27
N GLU A 23 -3.50 -20.37 15.63
CA GLU A 23 -2.18 -20.72 15.10
C GLU A 23 -2.13 -20.83 13.56
N THR A 24 -3.19 -21.37 12.95
CA THR A 24 -3.31 -21.54 11.49
C THR A 24 -3.35 -20.20 10.75
N ILE A 25 -4.01 -19.18 11.32
CA ILE A 25 -4.19 -17.86 10.69
C ILE A 25 -3.08 -16.89 11.06
N LYS A 26 -2.35 -17.16 12.16
CA LYS A 26 -1.29 -16.29 12.66
C LYS A 26 -0.14 -16.16 11.66
N TRP A 27 0.34 -17.28 11.11
CA TRP A 27 1.41 -17.28 10.11
C TRP A 27 0.99 -16.63 8.79
N PHE A 28 -0.26 -16.82 8.38
CA PHE A 28 -0.84 -16.14 7.21
C PHE A 28 -0.94 -14.62 7.42
N ALA A 29 -1.42 -14.19 8.60
CA ALA A 29 -1.54 -12.78 8.94
C ALA A 29 -0.16 -12.09 9.06
N VAL A 30 0.87 -12.79 9.56
CA VAL A 30 2.25 -12.29 9.59
C VAL A 30 2.80 -12.12 8.17
N ALA A 31 2.59 -13.08 7.28
CA ALA A 31 2.99 -12.95 5.87
C ALA A 31 2.28 -11.78 5.18
N LEU A 32 0.97 -11.61 5.44
CA LEU A 32 0.19 -10.46 4.97
C LEU A 32 0.68 -9.13 5.54
N LEU A 33 1.12 -9.09 6.80
CA LEU A 33 1.68 -7.89 7.42
C LEU A 33 2.98 -7.47 6.72
N ILE A 34 3.89 -8.42 6.48
CA ILE A 34 5.14 -8.17 5.77
C ILE A 34 4.88 -7.71 4.33
N GLY A 35 3.96 -8.39 3.63
CA GLY A 35 3.54 -8.03 2.27
C GLY A 35 2.88 -6.65 2.21
N THR A 36 2.06 -6.31 3.21
CA THR A 36 1.38 -5.02 3.30
C THR A 36 2.37 -3.90 3.64
N VAL A 37 3.31 -4.09 4.56
CA VAL A 37 4.34 -3.07 4.88
C VAL A 37 5.22 -2.81 3.65
N SER A 38 5.65 -3.87 2.96
CA SER A 38 6.45 -3.76 1.74
C SER A 38 5.66 -3.13 0.57
N GLY A 39 4.40 -3.53 0.40
CA GLY A 39 3.50 -3.05 -0.66
C GLY A 39 2.95 -1.64 -0.42
N THR A 40 2.74 -1.24 0.84
CA THR A 40 2.23 0.09 1.22
C THR A 40 3.32 1.15 1.15
N TYR A 41 4.61 0.79 1.24
CA TYR A 41 5.70 1.70 0.88
C TYR A 41 5.79 1.90 -0.64
N SER A 42 5.52 0.86 -1.43
CA SER A 42 5.60 0.90 -2.90
C SER A 42 4.38 1.58 -3.55
N SER A 43 3.16 1.29 -3.09
CA SER A 43 1.92 1.71 -3.77
C SER A 43 1.67 3.22 -3.85
N PRO A 44 1.94 4.05 -2.81
CA PRO A 44 1.77 5.51 -2.91
C PRO A 44 2.87 6.14 -3.76
N PHE A 45 4.12 5.69 -3.62
CA PHE A 45 5.26 6.28 -4.34
C PHE A 45 5.30 5.88 -5.82
N VAL A 46 4.98 4.62 -6.15
CA VAL A 46 4.87 4.16 -7.54
C VAL A 46 3.70 4.84 -8.24
N SER A 47 2.55 4.98 -7.58
CA SER A 47 1.39 5.66 -8.19
C SER A 47 1.64 7.17 -8.40
N VAL A 48 2.30 7.85 -7.46
CA VAL A 48 2.67 9.27 -7.62
C VAL A 48 3.76 9.46 -8.67
N ALA A 49 4.77 8.59 -8.70
CA ALA A 49 5.83 8.65 -9.71
C ALA A 49 5.30 8.38 -11.12
N ILE A 50 4.40 7.41 -11.29
CA ILE A 50 3.74 7.14 -12.58
C ILE A 50 2.86 8.31 -13.00
N LEU A 51 2.08 8.92 -12.08
CA LEU A 51 1.23 10.07 -12.40
C LEU A 51 2.06 11.30 -12.84
N VAL A 52 3.17 11.59 -12.16
CA VAL A 52 4.09 12.69 -12.52
C VAL A 52 4.80 12.40 -13.84
N THR A 53 5.18 11.15 -14.09
CA THR A 53 5.81 10.74 -15.35
C THR A 53 4.82 10.85 -16.51
N TRP A 54 3.54 10.52 -16.27
CA TRP A 54 2.46 10.65 -17.25
C TRP A 54 2.17 12.11 -17.59
N ASP A 55 2.06 13.00 -16.60
CA ASP A 55 1.85 14.44 -16.82
C ASP A 55 3.04 15.09 -17.58
N LYS A 56 4.28 14.66 -17.28
CA LYS A 56 5.46 15.08 -18.05
C LYS A 56 5.44 14.58 -19.49
N LEU A 57 4.99 13.35 -19.73
CA LEU A 57 4.91 12.76 -21.06
C LEU A 57 3.82 13.44 -21.90
N GLU A 58 2.64 13.70 -21.32
CA GLU A 58 1.54 14.41 -21.98
C GLU A 58 1.96 15.83 -22.38
N LYS A 59 2.62 16.58 -21.47
CA LYS A 59 3.11 17.93 -21.76
C LYS A 59 4.20 17.96 -22.83
N LYS A 60 5.02 16.92 -22.93
CA LYS A 60 6.04 16.80 -23.98
C LYS A 60 5.39 16.50 -25.33
N LEU A 61 4.37 15.66 -25.37
CA LEU A 61 3.65 15.29 -26.59
C LEU A 61 2.80 16.45 -27.14
N LYS A 62 2.19 17.28 -26.28
CA LYS A 62 1.44 18.48 -26.69
C LYS A 62 2.32 19.67 -27.15
N ARG A 63 3.64 19.58 -26.98
CA ARG A 63 4.61 20.63 -27.39
C ARG A 63 5.31 20.32 -28.72
N VAL A 64 5.05 19.16 -29.32
CA VAL A 64 5.47 18.77 -30.67
C VAL A 64 4.27 18.91 -31.59
#